data_AF-A0A7J9XSK9-F1
#
_entry.id   AF-A0A7J9XSK9-F1
#
_cell.length_a   1.000
_cell.length_b   1.000
_cell.length_c   1.000
_cell.angle_alpha   90.00
_cell.angle_beta   90.00
_cell.angle_gamma   90.00
#
_symmetry.space_group_name_H-M   'P 1'
#
loop_
_entity.id
_entity.type
_entity.pdbx_description
1 polymer ?
#
loop_
_entity_poly.entity_id
_entity_poly.type
_entity_poly.pdbx_seq_one_letter_code
_entity_poly.pdbx_strand_id
1 'polypeptide(L)'
;MPKPKFTPEQARAAAQRATESLTPAQRTQRARIAALARWSREDPTPNGERAQTGLRNKFRREVLDADPTVLEPELTRRADCAYRAHMQRLSFRQSRNRQQQQGGGAA
;
A
#
# COMPACT_ATOMS: atom_id res chain seq x y z
N MET A 1 0.76 -21.96 33.44
CA MET A 1 0.83 -21.49 32.04
C MET A 1 2.13 -22.01 31.41
N PRO A 2 2.09 -22.77 30.31
CA PRO A 2 3.31 -23.21 29.63
C PRO A 2 4.03 -22.00 29.03
N LYS A 3 5.30 -21.79 29.39
CA LYS A 3 6.14 -20.72 28.84
C LYS A 3 6.40 -20.98 27.34
N PRO A 4 6.49 -19.94 26.50
CA PRO A 4 6.83 -20.11 25.10
C PRO A 4 8.20 -20.80 24.95
N LYS A 5 8.28 -21.80 24.06
CA LYS A 5 9.45 -22.67 23.86
C LYS A 5 10.69 -21.97 23.28
N PHE A 6 10.59 -20.70 22.91
CA PHE A 6 11.68 -19.92 22.33
C PHE A 6 11.62 -18.48 22.81
N THR A 7 12.80 -17.89 23.03
CA THR A 7 12.91 -16.44 23.27
C THR A 7 12.64 -15.66 21.98
N PRO A 8 12.22 -14.38 22.05
CA PRO A 8 11.94 -13.56 20.86
C PRO A 8 13.14 -13.45 19.90
N GLU A 9 14.35 -13.50 20.45
CA GLU A 9 15.61 -13.49 19.69
C GLU A 9 15.81 -14.80 18.92
N GLN A 10 15.59 -15.95 19.55
CA GLN A 10 15.66 -17.27 18.90
C GLN A 10 14.63 -17.40 17.78
N ALA A 11 13.44 -16.84 17.95
CA ALA A 11 12.40 -16.81 16.91
C ALA A 11 12.82 -15.97 15.69
N ARG A 12 13.48 -14.82 15.90
CA ARG A 12 14.00 -13.97 14.82
C ARG A 12 15.14 -14.65 14.06
N ALA A 13 16.08 -15.26 14.76
CA ALA A 13 17.20 -15.99 14.14
C ALA A 13 16.73 -17.20 13.32
N ALA A 14 15.72 -17.94 13.79
CA ALA A 14 15.12 -19.04 13.05
C ALA A 14 14.39 -18.54 11.78
N ALA A 15 13.66 -17.43 11.87
CA ALA A 15 13.01 -16.82 10.71
C ALA A 15 14.01 -16.32 9.67
N GLN A 16 15.15 -15.76 10.10
CA GLN A 16 16.25 -15.35 9.23
C GLN A 16 16.84 -16.53 8.47
N ARG A 17 17.22 -17.62 9.16
CA ARG A 17 17.73 -18.85 8.51
C ARG A 17 16.73 -19.47 7.54
N ALA A 18 15.43 -19.45 7.87
CA ALA A 18 14.37 -19.93 6.99
C ALA A 18 14.08 -19.00 5.78
N THR A 19 14.64 -17.79 5.77
CA THR A 19 14.61 -16.90 4.59
C THR A 19 15.87 -17.00 3.74
N GLU A 20 17.02 -17.33 4.34
CA GLU A 20 18.29 -17.58 3.63
C GLU A 20 18.23 -18.85 2.77
N SER A 21 17.44 -19.85 3.17
CA SER A 21 17.26 -21.09 2.41
C SER A 21 16.38 -20.97 1.16
N LEU A 22 15.69 -19.83 0.97
CA LEU A 22 14.79 -19.63 -0.17
C LEU A 22 15.38 -18.68 -1.21
N THR A 23 15.29 -19.08 -2.47
CA THR A 23 15.63 -18.17 -3.59
C THR A 23 14.69 -16.96 -3.60
N PRO A 24 15.09 -15.81 -4.21
CA PRO A 24 14.20 -14.65 -4.35
C PRO A 24 12.85 -14.98 -4.98
N ALA A 25 12.82 -15.88 -5.97
CA ALA A 25 11.59 -16.34 -6.60
C ALA A 25 10.69 -17.12 -5.64
N GLN A 26 11.25 -18.07 -4.86
CA GLN A 26 10.51 -18.84 -3.87
C GLN A 26 9.98 -17.95 -2.73
N ARG A 27 10.75 -16.96 -2.27
CA ARG A 27 10.29 -15.96 -1.28
C ARG A 27 9.10 -15.17 -1.81
N THR A 28 9.15 -14.74 -3.07
CA THR A 28 8.05 -14.03 -3.73
C THR A 28 6.81 -14.90 -3.85
N GLN A 29 6.97 -16.16 -4.26
CA GLN A 29 5.86 -17.10 -4.38
C GLN A 29 5.21 -17.39 -3.01
N ARG A 30 6.02 -17.59 -1.96
CA ARG A 30 5.52 -17.79 -0.58
C ARG A 30 4.73 -16.57 -0.10
N ALA A 31 5.22 -15.36 -0.37
CA ALA A 31 4.51 -14.12 -0.01
C ALA A 31 3.16 -14.00 -0.74
N ARG A 32 3.10 -14.34 -2.04
CA ARG A 32 1.86 -14.35 -2.83
C ARG A 32 0.83 -15.35 -2.28
N ILE A 33 1.26 -16.58 -1.97
CA ILE A 33 0.38 -17.60 -1.37
C ILE A 33 -0.19 -17.12 -0.04
N ALA A 34 0.66 -16.57 0.84
CA ALA A 34 0.22 -16.06 2.13
C ALA A 34 -0.79 -14.91 1.99
N ALA A 35 -0.57 -14.00 1.04
CA ALA A 35 -1.52 -12.93 0.75
C ALA A 35 -2.87 -13.49 0.26
N LEU A 36 -2.87 -14.37 -0.74
CA LEU A 36 -4.10 -14.97 -1.28
C LEU A 36 -4.87 -15.76 -0.21
N ALA A 37 -4.17 -16.55 0.61
CA ALA A 37 -4.78 -17.31 1.69
C ALA A 37 -5.35 -16.44 2.81
N ARG A 38 -4.78 -15.26 3.04
CA ARG A 38 -5.36 -14.25 3.93
C ARG A 38 -6.64 -13.70 3.32
N TRP A 39 -6.57 -13.20 2.09
CA TRP A 39 -7.71 -12.57 1.41
C TRP A 39 -8.87 -13.53 1.17
N SER A 40 -8.62 -14.83 1.01
CA SER A 40 -9.70 -15.83 0.88
C SER A 40 -10.47 -16.07 2.18
N ARG A 41 -9.98 -15.59 3.33
CA ARG A 41 -10.59 -15.78 4.66
C ARG A 41 -11.12 -14.48 5.26
N GLU A 42 -10.74 -13.34 4.71
CA GLU A 42 -11.10 -12.02 5.21
C GLU A 42 -12.34 -11.55 4.43
N ASP A 43 -13.44 -11.30 5.13
CA ASP A 43 -14.57 -10.54 4.56
C ASP A 43 -14.06 -9.11 4.28
N PRO A 44 -14.20 -8.55 3.07
CA PRO A 44 -13.73 -7.21 2.74
C PRO A 44 -14.21 -6.21 3.80
N THR A 45 -13.30 -5.87 4.71
CA THR A 45 -13.66 -5.02 5.84
C THR A 45 -14.04 -3.63 5.32
N PRO A 46 -15.06 -2.98 5.90
CA PRO A 46 -15.46 -1.60 5.56
C PRO A 46 -14.34 -0.57 5.70
N ASN A 47 -13.20 -0.97 6.26
CA ASN A 47 -12.03 -0.13 6.44
C ASN A 47 -11.47 0.38 5.10
N GLY A 48 -11.53 -0.41 4.03
CA GLY A 48 -11.13 0.03 2.69
C GLY A 48 -11.99 1.18 2.18
N GLU A 49 -13.31 1.05 2.31
CA GLU A 49 -14.28 2.08 1.91
C GLU A 49 -14.16 3.35 2.76
N ARG A 50 -14.00 3.19 4.09
CA ARG A 50 -13.74 4.32 5.00
C ARG A 50 -12.47 5.06 4.64
N ALA A 51 -11.39 4.34 4.34
CA ALA A 51 -10.13 4.94 3.92
C ALA A 51 -10.27 5.70 2.58
N GLN A 52 -10.95 5.11 1.59
CA GLN A 52 -11.23 5.77 0.32
C GLN A 52 -12.07 7.03 0.49
N THR A 53 -13.10 6.97 1.34
CA THR A 53 -13.97 8.11 1.66
C THR A 53 -13.18 9.22 2.35
N GLY A 54 -12.36 8.88 3.35
CA GLY A 54 -11.49 9.83 4.03
C GLY A 54 -10.50 10.51 3.08
N LEU A 55 -9.92 9.75 2.15
CA LEU A 55 -9.02 10.29 1.14
C LEU A 55 -9.74 11.26 0.18
N ARG A 56 -10.96 10.93 -0.26
CA ARG A 56 -11.77 11.85 -1.10
C ARG A 56 -12.14 13.13 -0.35
N ASN A 57 -12.52 13.01 0.93
CA ASN A 57 -12.86 14.17 1.77
C ASN A 57 -11.66 15.11 1.98
N LYS A 58 -10.44 14.59 2.06
CA LYS A 58 -9.21 15.39 2.09
C LYS A 58 -9.12 16.34 0.89
N PHE A 59 -9.37 15.85 -0.33
CA PHE A 59 -9.30 16.69 -1.53
C PHE A 59 -10.42 17.73 -1.61
N ARG A 60 -11.62 17.41 -1.10
CA ARG A 60 -12.70 18.41 -0.96
C ARG A 60 -12.29 19.54 -0.03
N ARG A 61 -11.67 19.21 1.11
CA ARG A 61 -11.13 20.22 2.04
C ARG A 61 -10.03 21.06 1.41
N GLU A 62 -9.08 20.44 0.70
CA GLU A 62 -8.01 21.18 0.00
C GLU A 62 -8.56 22.18 -1.03
N VAL A 63 -9.65 21.85 -1.73
CA VAL A 63 -10.29 22.78 -2.66
C VAL A 63 -10.89 23.98 -1.91
N LEU A 64 -11.58 23.74 -0.80
CA LEU A 64 -12.18 24.80 0.03
C LEU A 64 -11.15 25.64 0.77
N ASP A 65 -10.03 25.04 1.20
CA ASP A 65 -8.92 25.76 1.83
C ASP A 65 -8.26 26.73 0.83
N ALA A 66 -8.24 26.37 -0.46
CA ALA A 66 -7.70 27.22 -1.53
C ALA A 66 -8.71 28.27 -2.01
N ASP A 67 -9.99 27.91 -2.09
CA ASP A 67 -11.08 28.78 -2.51
C ASP A 67 -12.37 28.38 -1.76
N PRO A 68 -12.70 29.06 -0.64
CA PRO A 68 -13.85 28.71 0.18
C PRO A 68 -15.19 29.08 -0.47
N THR A 69 -15.15 29.76 -1.62
CA THR A 69 -16.36 30.20 -2.35
C THR A 69 -16.88 29.16 -3.34
N VAL A 70 -16.14 28.07 -3.56
CA VAL A 70 -16.55 26.99 -4.48
C VAL A 70 -17.71 26.20 -3.90
N LEU A 71 -18.83 26.19 -4.63
CA LEU A 71 -20.03 25.43 -4.30
C LEU A 71 -20.21 24.20 -5.20
N GLU A 72 -21.17 23.35 -4.88
CA GLU A 72 -21.58 22.25 -5.76
C GLU A 72 -22.26 22.77 -7.04
N PRO A 73 -22.11 22.11 -8.20
CA PRO A 73 -21.40 20.84 -8.44
C PRO A 73 -19.88 20.98 -8.68
N GLU A 74 -19.39 22.22 -8.74
CA GLU A 74 -18.01 22.52 -9.11
C GLU A 74 -17.01 22.03 -8.04
N LEU A 75 -17.38 22.08 -6.76
CA LEU A 75 -16.58 21.52 -5.67
C LEU A 75 -16.29 20.03 -5.89
N THR A 76 -17.32 19.23 -6.22
CA THR A 76 -17.14 17.81 -6.53
C THR A 76 -16.22 17.62 -7.73
N ARG A 77 -16.42 18.38 -8.80
CA ARG A 77 -15.59 18.29 -10.01
C ARG A 77 -14.12 18.59 -9.71
N ARG A 78 -13.83 19.70 -9.00
CA ARG A 78 -12.47 20.08 -8.61
C ARG A 78 -11.81 19.05 -7.70
N ALA A 79 -12.55 18.55 -6.70
CA ALA A 79 -12.04 17.53 -5.78
C ALA A 79 -11.72 16.21 -6.50
N ASP A 80 -12.54 15.78 -7.46
CA ASP A 80 -12.26 14.57 -8.25
C ASP A 80 -11.04 14.77 -9.17
N CYS A 81 -10.90 15.93 -9.80
CA CYS A 81 -9.70 16.28 -10.56
C CYS A 81 -8.43 16.25 -9.68
N ALA A 82 -8.49 16.80 -8.47
CA ALA A 82 -7.38 16.79 -7.52
C ALA A 82 -7.01 15.36 -7.08
N TYR A 83 -8.01 14.52 -6.78
CA TYR A 83 -7.82 13.11 -6.49
C TYR A 83 -7.13 12.36 -7.64
N ARG A 84 -7.62 12.52 -8.88
CA ARG A 84 -7.02 11.89 -10.07
C ARG A 84 -5.59 12.35 -10.29
N ALA A 85 -5.32 13.66 -10.16
CA ALA A 85 -3.98 14.20 -10.29
C ALA A 85 -3.01 13.62 -9.24
N HIS A 86 -3.46 13.45 -8.00
CA HIS A 86 -2.67 12.81 -6.95
C HIS A 86 -2.30 11.36 -7.31
N MET A 87 -3.29 10.55 -7.71
CA MET A 87 -3.05 9.16 -8.09
C MET A 87 -2.13 9.07 -9.31
N GLN A 88 -2.27 9.98 -10.29
CA GLN A 88 -1.40 10.04 -11.45
C GLN A 88 0.06 10.33 -11.08
N ARG A 89 0.30 11.27 -10.13
CA ARG A 89 1.65 11.57 -9.61
C ARG A 89 2.27 10.36 -8.91
N LEU A 90 1.48 9.62 -8.12
CA LEU A 90 1.94 8.38 -7.48
C LEU A 90 2.36 7.35 -8.53
N SER A 91 1.52 7.09 -9.52
CA SER A 91 1.81 6.15 -10.61
C SER A 91 3.06 6.55 -11.40
N PHE A 92 3.20 7.83 -11.74
CA PHE A 92 4.37 8.36 -12.43
C PHE A 92 5.65 8.16 -11.62
N ARG A 93 5.63 8.49 -10.32
CA ARG A 93 6.77 8.29 -9.41
C ARG A 93 7.18 6.81 -9.34
N GLN A 94 6.20 5.91 -9.20
CA GLN A 94 6.50 4.48 -9.15
C GLN A 94 7.05 3.94 -10.47
N SER A 95 6.54 4.43 -11.61
CA SER A 95 7.07 4.08 -12.93
C SER A 95 8.55 4.46 -13.06
N ARG A 96 8.88 5.70 -12.68
CA ARG A 96 10.27 6.18 -12.68
C ARG A 96 11.19 5.36 -11.77
N ASN A 97 10.72 4.98 -10.58
CA ASN A 97 11.52 4.17 -9.66
C ASN A 97 11.82 2.77 -10.24
N ARG A 98 10.85 2.14 -10.90
CA ARG A 98 11.07 0.84 -11.57
C ARG A 98 12.08 0.94 -12.71
N GLN A 99 12.02 2.01 -13.51
CA GLN A 99 12.97 2.25 -14.59
C GLN A 99 14.41 2.35 -14.06
N GLN A 100 14.61 3.04 -12.93
CA GLN A 100 15.94 3.17 -12.30
C GLN A 100 16.46 1.82 -11.79
N GLN A 101 15.60 0.98 -11.22
CA GLN A 101 16.00 -0.35 -10.73
C GLN A 101 16.36 -1.32 -11.86
N GLN A 102 15.67 -1.25 -13.00
CA GLN A 102 15.99 -2.07 -14.17
C GLN A 102 17.28 -1.63 -14.85
N GLY A 103 17.60 -0.33 -14.83
CA GLY A 103 18.87 0.19 -15.33
C GLY A 103 20.09 -0.15 -14.45
N GLY A 104 19.88 -0.45 -13.17
CA GLY A 104 20.94 -0.83 -12.22
C GLY A 104 21.24 -2.34 -12.12
N GLY A 105 20.54 -3.18 -12.88
CA GLY A 105 20.76 -4.64 -12.92
C GLY A 105 21.51 -5.14 -14.16
N ALA A 106 21.99 -4.22 -15.01
CA ALA A 106 22.72 -4.51 -16.25
C ALA A 106 24.14 -3.90 -16.26
N ALA A 107 24.74 -3.72 -15.08
CA ALA A 107 26.12 -3.28 -14.89
C ALA A 107 26.85 -4.22 -13.93
#